data_AF-V6K1T8-F1
#
_entry.id   AF-V6K1T8-F1
#
_cell.length_a   1.000
_cell.length_b   1.000
_cell.length_c   1.000
_cell.angle_alpha   90.00
_cell.angle_beta   90.00
_cell.angle_gamma   90.00
#
_symmetry.space_group_name_H-M   'P 1'
#
loop_
_entity.id
_entity.type
_entity.pdbx_description
1 polymer ?
#
loop_
_entity_poly.entity_id
_entity_poly.type
_entity_poly.pdbx_seq_one_letter_code
_entity_poly.pdbx_strand_id
1 'polypeptide(L)'
;RADAATAERLAFLGFARRHGPHDAYCLTPEGQSLRRALLSASDPPPAAPGTPSVGFTPATGDGPPHSGDRRAGAAAQAWRSLLEIRRLTGTTSVTGSPGHSGIPSASVPADWERARPLHAVALALEAGGRTASAVDAAGSLVRNGYLVTGESADPGTVRVYWRTGANDDPDRKQGRESLQDYAYLLSACGWGTERYTDSRRRPYLLVTPRRGR
;
A
#
# COMPACT_ATOMS: atom_id res chain seq x y z
N ARG A 1 -0.94 30.68 -1.51
CA ARG A 1 -1.08 31.93 -2.30
C ARG A 1 -0.34 31.67 -3.60
N ALA A 2 -0.98 31.75 -4.77
CA ALA A 2 -0.27 31.54 -6.04
C ALA A 2 0.80 32.62 -6.21
N ASP A 3 1.93 32.30 -6.82
CA ASP A 3 2.91 33.30 -7.21
C ASP A 3 2.31 34.27 -8.26
N ALA A 4 2.87 35.47 -8.35
CA ALA A 4 2.34 36.53 -9.22
C ALA A 4 2.35 36.13 -10.71
N ALA A 5 3.38 35.40 -11.14
CA ALA A 5 3.51 34.93 -12.52
C ALA A 5 2.40 33.93 -12.90
N THR A 6 2.03 33.04 -11.98
CA THR A 6 0.93 32.09 -12.16
C THR A 6 -0.41 32.80 -12.22
N ALA A 7 -0.61 33.81 -11.37
CA ALA A 7 -1.85 34.60 -11.37
C ALA A 7 -2.02 35.40 -12.68
N GLU A 8 -0.94 36.00 -13.20
CA GLU A 8 -0.93 36.66 -14.49
C GLU A 8 -1.17 35.69 -15.66
N ARG A 9 -0.56 34.51 -15.61
CA ARG A 9 -0.78 33.47 -16.62
C ARG A 9 -2.23 33.00 -16.65
N LEU A 10 -2.84 32.81 -15.48
CA LEU A 10 -4.26 32.47 -15.37
C LEU A 10 -5.17 33.61 -15.85
N ALA A 11 -4.75 34.86 -15.64
CA ALA A 11 -5.50 36.01 -16.14
C ALA A 11 -5.42 36.13 -17.67
N PHE A 12 -4.23 35.92 -18.25
CA PHE A 12 -4.04 35.86 -19.70
C PHE A 12 -4.90 34.76 -20.36
N LEU A 13 -5.03 33.61 -19.70
CA LEU A 13 -5.84 32.48 -20.17
C LEU A 13 -7.35 32.63 -19.89
N GLY A 14 -7.79 33.74 -19.27
CA GLY A 14 -9.21 33.99 -18.97
C GLY A 14 -9.75 33.21 -17.76
N PHE A 15 -8.90 32.53 -16.99
CA PHE A 15 -9.30 31.79 -15.78
C PHE A 15 -9.22 32.61 -14.49
N ALA A 16 -8.56 33.77 -14.53
CA ALA A 16 -8.51 34.72 -13.43
C ALA A 16 -8.72 36.16 -13.91
N ARG A 17 -9.08 37.06 -13.00
CA ARG A 17 -9.20 38.49 -13.26
C ARG A 17 -8.58 39.26 -12.10
N ARG A 18 -7.84 40.32 -12.41
CA ARG A 18 -7.32 41.24 -11.40
C ARG A 18 -8.49 41.96 -10.72
N HIS A 19 -8.48 41.99 -9.41
CA HIS A 19 -9.56 42.50 -8.58
C HIS A 19 -9.01 43.40 -7.48
N GLY A 20 -9.44 44.66 -7.48
CA GLY A 20 -9.05 45.65 -6.48
C GLY A 20 -7.62 46.20 -6.64
N PRO A 21 -7.23 47.09 -5.72
CA PRO A 21 -5.98 47.87 -5.83
C PRO A 21 -4.71 47.12 -5.37
N HIS A 22 -4.83 45.91 -4.81
CA HIS A 22 -3.72 45.20 -4.13
C HIS A 22 -3.20 43.98 -4.89
N ASP A 23 -3.12 44.03 -6.23
CA ASP A 23 -2.68 42.91 -7.08
C ASP A 23 -3.36 41.57 -6.74
N ALA A 24 -4.58 41.64 -6.23
CA ALA A 24 -5.37 40.47 -5.93
C ALA A 24 -6.00 39.96 -7.22
N TYR A 25 -6.06 38.64 -7.37
CA TYR A 25 -6.71 37.98 -8.50
C TYR A 25 -7.85 37.11 -7.97
N CYS A 26 -9.02 37.23 -8.59
CA CYS A 26 -10.15 36.33 -8.37
C CYS A 26 -10.31 35.39 -9.58
N LEU A 27 -10.74 34.16 -9.33
CA LEU A 27 -11.02 33.22 -10.40
C LEU A 27 -12.34 33.58 -11.10
N THR A 28 -12.35 33.49 -12.43
CA THR A 28 -13.57 33.57 -13.24
C THR A 28 -14.44 32.32 -13.03
N PRO A 29 -15.71 32.30 -13.43
CA PRO A 29 -16.54 31.09 -13.37
C PRO A 29 -15.90 29.87 -14.05
N GLU A 30 -15.20 30.08 -15.16
CA GLU A 30 -14.45 29.07 -15.90
C GLU A 30 -13.25 28.60 -15.08
N GLY A 31 -12.49 29.52 -14.48
CA GLY A 31 -11.36 29.19 -13.60
C GLY A 31 -11.78 28.47 -12.32
N GLN A 32 -12.94 28.83 -11.76
CA GLN A 32 -13.55 28.13 -10.62
C GLN A 32 -13.99 26.71 -11.03
N SER A 33 -14.51 26.54 -12.24
CA SER A 33 -14.91 25.23 -12.77
C SER A 33 -13.70 24.33 -13.05
N LEU A 34 -12.63 24.87 -13.65
CA LEU A 34 -11.37 24.17 -13.84
C LEU A 34 -10.73 23.79 -12.50
N ARG A 35 -10.72 24.70 -11.52
CA ARG A 35 -10.24 24.40 -10.17
C ARG A 35 -11.03 23.26 -9.53
N ARG A 36 -12.37 23.30 -9.62
CA ARG A 36 -13.22 22.21 -9.13
C ARG A 36 -12.89 20.89 -9.84
N ALA A 37 -12.78 20.89 -11.16
CA ALA A 37 -12.44 19.69 -11.94
C ALA A 37 -11.06 19.12 -11.57
N LEU A 38 -10.03 19.96 -11.39
CA LEU A 38 -8.71 19.52 -10.97
C LEU A 38 -8.71 18.95 -9.55
N LEU A 39 -9.43 19.59 -8.62
CA LEU A 39 -9.59 19.09 -7.25
C LEU A 39 -10.37 17.76 -7.23
N SER A 40 -11.43 17.64 -8.05
CA SER A 40 -12.22 16.41 -8.18
C SER A 40 -11.54 15.30 -8.98
N ALA A 41 -10.54 15.62 -9.82
CA ALA A 41 -9.73 14.62 -10.50
C ALA A 41 -8.62 14.06 -9.59
N SER A 42 -8.24 14.81 -8.55
CA SER A 42 -7.28 14.38 -7.52
C SER A 42 -7.91 13.51 -6.43
N ASP A 43 -9.21 13.64 -6.19
CA ASP A 43 -9.95 12.79 -5.26
C ASP A 43 -10.68 11.68 -6.06
N PRO A 44 -10.52 10.38 -5.76
CA PRO A 44 -11.46 9.40 -6.29
C PRO A 44 -12.88 9.83 -5.88
N PRO A 45 -13.89 9.71 -6.75
CA PRO A 45 -15.25 10.10 -6.39
C PRO A 45 -15.64 9.39 -5.08
N PRO A 46 -16.24 10.09 -4.11
CA PRO A 46 -16.77 9.41 -2.94
C PRO A 46 -17.76 8.38 -3.45
N ALA A 47 -17.51 7.11 -3.12
CA ALA A 47 -18.47 6.05 -3.40
C ALA A 47 -19.84 6.51 -2.88
N ALA A 48 -20.87 6.42 -3.71
CA ALA A 48 -22.22 6.80 -3.33
C ALA A 48 -22.55 6.16 -1.97
N PRO A 49 -23.07 6.93 -0.98
CA PRO A 49 -23.38 6.40 0.32
C PRO A 49 -24.37 5.23 0.17
N GLY A 50 -23.93 4.03 0.55
CA GLY A 50 -24.73 2.81 0.47
C GLY A 50 -24.23 1.76 -0.53
N THR A 51 -23.24 2.05 -1.38
CA THR A 51 -22.56 0.99 -2.14
C THR A 51 -21.42 0.48 -1.27
N PRO A 52 -21.39 -0.80 -0.83
CA PRO A 52 -20.18 -1.33 -0.20
C PRO A 52 -19.09 -1.22 -1.26
N SER A 53 -18.14 -0.31 -1.05
CA SER A 53 -16.95 -0.30 -1.89
C SER A 53 -16.34 -1.68 -1.71
N VAL A 54 -16.17 -2.42 -2.82
CA VAL A 54 -15.33 -3.60 -2.78
C VAL A 54 -13.97 -3.07 -2.38
N GLY A 55 -13.58 -3.34 -1.13
CA GLY A 55 -12.36 -2.79 -0.54
C GLY A 55 -11.16 -3.06 -1.45
N PHE A 56 -10.13 -2.22 -1.34
CA PHE A 56 -8.92 -2.38 -2.13
C PHE A 56 -8.36 -3.81 -1.95
N THR A 57 -8.18 -4.52 -3.07
CA THR A 57 -7.61 -5.86 -3.06
C THR A 57 -6.14 -5.80 -3.51
N PRO A 58 -5.19 -6.07 -2.62
CA PRO A 58 -3.77 -6.04 -2.94
C PRO A 58 -3.38 -7.21 -3.84
N ALA A 59 -2.35 -7.02 -4.66
CA ALA A 59 -1.81 -8.04 -5.53
C ALA A 59 -1.00 -9.03 -4.71
N THR A 60 -1.29 -10.32 -4.87
CA THR A 60 -0.60 -11.43 -4.20
C THR A 60 0.61 -11.95 -4.98
N GLY A 61 0.68 -11.72 -6.29
CA GLY A 61 1.83 -12.10 -7.13
C GLY A 61 1.59 -13.31 -8.05
N ASP A 62 0.43 -13.94 -7.95
CA ASP A 62 0.00 -15.10 -8.75
C ASP A 62 -1.06 -14.74 -9.80
N GLY A 63 -1.49 -13.48 -9.85
CA GLY A 63 -2.49 -12.98 -10.78
C GLY A 63 -1.93 -12.26 -12.01
N PRO A 64 -2.82 -11.80 -12.90
CA PRO A 64 -2.44 -11.00 -14.07
C PRO A 64 -1.81 -9.67 -13.65
N PRO A 65 -0.97 -9.06 -14.51
CA PRO A 65 -0.36 -7.77 -14.20
C PRO A 65 -1.43 -6.71 -13.97
N HIS A 66 -1.28 -5.97 -12.88
CA HIS A 66 -2.12 -4.81 -12.60
C HIS A 66 -1.45 -3.57 -13.19
N SER A 67 -2.23 -2.76 -13.93
CA SER A 67 -1.75 -1.57 -14.64
C SER A 67 -2.32 -0.29 -14.04
N GLY A 68 -1.46 0.74 -13.90
CA GLY A 68 -1.87 2.13 -13.67
C GLY A 68 -1.28 2.79 -12.42
N ASP A 69 -0.78 4.01 -12.59
CA ASP A 69 -0.17 4.83 -11.53
C ASP A 69 -1.09 5.06 -10.32
N ARG A 70 -2.41 5.02 -10.55
CA ARG A 70 -3.43 5.15 -9.51
C ARG A 70 -3.39 4.02 -8.48
N ARG A 71 -2.86 2.85 -8.83
CA ARG A 71 -2.86 1.67 -7.95
C ARG A 71 -1.96 1.87 -6.72
N ALA A 72 -0.78 2.45 -6.91
CA ALA A 72 0.12 2.77 -5.80
C ALA A 72 -0.53 3.76 -4.81
N GLY A 73 -1.21 4.79 -5.32
CA GLY A 73 -1.97 5.74 -4.51
C GLY A 73 -3.14 5.07 -3.75
N ALA A 74 -3.86 4.16 -4.40
CA ALA A 74 -4.95 3.40 -3.79
C ALA A 74 -4.44 2.46 -2.68
N ALA A 75 -3.33 1.75 -2.90
CA ALA A 75 -2.69 0.90 -1.89
C ALA A 75 -2.24 1.73 -0.67
N ALA A 76 -1.59 2.87 -0.91
CA ALA A 76 -1.16 3.78 0.16
C ALA A 76 -2.35 4.36 0.94
N GLN A 77 -3.45 4.70 0.26
CA GLN A 77 -4.69 5.15 0.92
C GLN A 77 -5.31 4.03 1.75
N ALA A 78 -5.42 2.82 1.22
CA ALA A 78 -5.94 1.66 1.95
C ALA A 78 -5.11 1.37 3.20
N TRP A 79 -3.78 1.44 3.10
CA TRP A 79 -2.87 1.28 4.24
C TRP A 79 -3.04 2.37 5.30
N ARG A 80 -3.19 3.65 4.90
CA ARG A 80 -3.47 4.74 5.85
C ARG A 80 -4.80 4.55 6.58
N SER A 81 -5.85 4.19 5.86
CA SER A 81 -7.15 3.86 6.45
C SER A 81 -7.05 2.68 7.42
N LEU A 82 -6.24 1.67 7.09
CA LEU A 82 -5.97 0.53 7.95
C LEU A 82 -5.30 0.95 9.27
N LEU A 83 -4.23 1.76 9.20
CA LEU A 83 -3.54 2.25 10.38
C LEU A 83 -4.43 3.14 11.26
N GLU A 84 -5.32 3.92 10.64
CA GLU A 84 -6.30 4.72 11.37
C GLU A 84 -7.32 3.84 12.13
N ILE A 85 -7.77 2.74 11.52
CA ILE A 85 -8.61 1.76 12.21
C ILE A 85 -7.85 1.18 13.42
N ARG A 86 -6.58 0.77 13.28
CA ARG A 86 -5.78 0.27 14.41
C ARG A 86 -5.72 1.30 15.56
N ARG A 87 -5.49 2.57 15.21
CA ARG A 87 -5.41 3.68 16.17
C ARG A 87 -6.73 3.86 16.92
N LEU A 88 -7.84 3.91 16.21
CA LEU A 88 -9.18 4.12 16.78
C LEU A 88 -9.67 2.93 17.60
N THR A 89 -9.33 1.72 17.18
CA THR A 89 -9.78 0.48 17.84
C THR A 89 -8.85 0.02 18.97
N GLY A 90 -7.75 0.74 19.22
CA GLY A 90 -6.82 0.45 20.32
C GLY A 90 -6.28 -0.98 20.25
N THR A 91 -6.09 -1.53 19.05
CA THR A 91 -5.83 -2.95 18.83
C THR A 91 -4.45 -3.37 19.31
N THR A 92 -4.32 -3.66 20.61
CA THR A 92 -3.48 -4.72 21.17
C THR A 92 -4.00 -5.12 22.57
N SER A 93 -4.55 -6.34 22.63
CA SER A 93 -4.86 -7.18 23.81
C SER A 93 -5.71 -6.60 24.96
N VAL A 94 -6.95 -7.08 25.01
CA VAL A 94 -7.76 -7.21 26.23
C VAL A 94 -7.21 -8.42 27.02
N THR A 95 -6.03 -8.29 27.62
CA THR A 95 -5.57 -9.17 28.71
C THR A 95 -4.82 -8.30 29.70
N GLY A 96 -5.42 -8.13 30.87
CA GLY A 96 -5.15 -7.04 31.79
C GLY A 96 -3.75 -7.01 32.40
N SER A 97 -3.22 -5.79 32.51
CA SER A 97 -2.55 -5.28 33.72
C SER A 97 -2.47 -3.77 33.62
N PRO A 98 -3.06 -3.00 34.56
CA PRO A 98 -2.89 -1.56 34.59
C PRO A 98 -1.45 -1.25 35.03
N GLY A 99 -0.64 -0.66 34.14
CA GLY A 99 0.66 -0.11 34.55
C GLY A 99 1.85 -0.29 33.60
N HIS A 100 1.70 -0.68 32.34
CA HIS A 100 2.85 -0.80 31.43
C HIS A 100 2.84 0.24 30.32
N SER A 101 3.76 1.20 30.44
CA SER A 101 4.18 2.11 29.37
C SER A 101 5.10 1.34 28.42
N GLY A 102 4.68 1.08 27.18
CA GLY A 102 5.51 0.36 26.22
C GLY A 102 4.89 0.15 24.84
N ILE A 103 5.46 0.82 23.83
CA ILE A 103 5.20 0.78 22.38
C ILE A 103 3.78 1.20 21.93
N PRO A 104 3.63 2.17 21.02
CA PRO A 104 2.31 2.56 20.52
C PRO A 104 1.57 1.37 19.88
N SER A 105 0.35 1.11 20.34
CA SER A 105 -0.50 -0.03 19.95
C SER A 105 -0.75 -0.20 18.45
N ALA A 106 -0.50 0.83 17.64
CA ALA A 106 -0.60 0.76 16.18
C ALA A 106 0.52 -0.06 15.50
N SER A 107 1.58 -0.38 16.24
CA SER A 107 2.78 -1.07 15.72
C SER A 107 2.63 -2.59 15.54
N VAL A 108 1.48 -3.18 15.90
CA VAL A 108 1.22 -4.62 15.80
C VAL A 108 -0.04 -4.88 14.93
N PRO A 109 -0.08 -5.92 14.09
CA PRO A 109 -1.27 -6.26 13.31
C PRO A 109 -2.46 -6.60 14.21
N ALA A 110 -3.65 -6.07 13.90
CA ALA A 110 -4.89 -6.34 14.64
C ALA A 110 -5.42 -7.77 14.41
N ASP A 111 -6.39 -8.22 15.22
CA ASP A 111 -6.97 -9.57 15.11
C ASP A 111 -7.52 -9.89 13.72
N TRP A 112 -8.19 -8.94 13.08
CA TRP A 112 -8.75 -9.13 11.74
C TRP A 112 -7.66 -9.19 10.65
N GLU A 113 -6.47 -8.64 10.89
CA GLU A 113 -5.30 -8.83 10.01
C GLU A 113 -4.68 -10.20 10.21
N ARG A 114 -4.60 -10.65 11.47
CA ARG A 114 -4.14 -12.01 11.82
C ARG A 114 -5.05 -13.08 11.22
N ALA A 115 -6.34 -12.80 11.10
CA ALA A 115 -7.32 -13.67 10.44
C ALA A 115 -7.20 -13.67 8.90
N ARG A 116 -6.60 -12.63 8.30
CA ARG A 116 -6.43 -12.48 6.85
C ARG A 116 -4.98 -12.09 6.48
N PRO A 117 -3.98 -12.92 6.87
CA PRO A 117 -2.58 -12.53 6.78
C PRO A 117 -2.10 -12.35 5.34
N LEU A 118 -2.63 -13.15 4.40
CA LEU A 118 -2.33 -13.03 2.97
C LEU A 118 -2.64 -11.61 2.47
N HIS A 119 -3.85 -11.13 2.78
CA HIS A 119 -4.32 -9.81 2.38
C HIS A 119 -3.51 -8.71 3.07
N ALA A 120 -3.32 -8.81 4.39
CA ALA A 120 -2.64 -7.77 5.15
C ALA A 120 -1.15 -7.63 4.77
N VAL A 121 -0.44 -8.75 4.53
CA VAL A 121 0.96 -8.76 4.10
C VAL A 121 1.10 -8.24 2.66
N ALA A 122 0.24 -8.67 1.74
CA ALA A 122 0.24 -8.16 0.37
C ALA A 122 -0.04 -6.65 0.33
N LEU A 123 -0.98 -6.16 1.15
CA LEU A 123 -1.27 -4.73 1.27
C LEU A 123 -0.07 -3.94 1.79
N ALA A 124 0.62 -4.43 2.81
CA ALA A 124 1.81 -3.77 3.36
C ALA A 124 2.95 -3.67 2.32
N LEU A 125 3.20 -4.75 1.57
CA LEU A 125 4.19 -4.76 0.49
C LEU A 125 3.82 -3.75 -0.61
N GLU A 126 2.57 -3.79 -1.08
CA GLU A 126 2.11 -2.95 -2.18
C GLU A 126 2.04 -1.47 -1.80
N ALA A 127 1.49 -1.14 -0.63
CA ALA A 127 1.48 0.23 -0.10
C ALA A 127 2.90 0.77 0.15
N GLY A 128 3.83 -0.15 0.38
CA GLY A 128 5.24 0.13 0.43
C GLY A 128 5.90 0.39 -0.93
N GLY A 129 5.18 0.24 -2.04
CA GLY A 129 5.73 0.38 -3.38
C GLY A 129 6.53 -0.83 -3.87
N ARG A 130 6.36 -2.00 -3.23
CA ARG A 130 7.01 -3.23 -3.69
C ARG A 130 6.16 -3.76 -4.84
N THR A 131 6.82 -4.22 -5.89
CA THR A 131 6.14 -4.74 -7.08
C THR A 131 5.74 -6.19 -6.85
N ALA A 132 4.45 -6.49 -7.01
CA ALA A 132 3.99 -7.88 -7.09
C ALA A 132 4.50 -8.53 -8.37
N SER A 133 4.84 -9.81 -8.28
CA SER A 133 5.03 -10.62 -9.47
C SER A 133 3.71 -10.72 -10.26
N ALA A 134 3.81 -11.05 -11.53
CA ALA A 134 2.62 -11.25 -12.36
C ALA A 134 2.84 -12.36 -13.36
N VAL A 135 1.77 -13.08 -13.66
CA VAL A 135 1.74 -14.14 -14.67
C VAL A 135 0.77 -13.79 -15.79
N ASP A 136 1.03 -14.28 -17.00
CA ASP A 136 0.07 -14.21 -18.10
C ASP A 136 -1.02 -15.29 -17.98
N ALA A 137 -1.92 -15.33 -18.97
CA ALA A 137 -2.97 -16.34 -19.06
C ALA A 137 -2.44 -17.77 -19.20
N ALA A 138 -1.19 -17.95 -19.64
CA ALA A 138 -0.52 -19.24 -19.72
C ALA A 138 0.22 -19.62 -18.41
N GLY A 139 0.16 -18.77 -17.38
CA GLY A 139 0.86 -18.97 -16.11
C GLY A 139 2.36 -18.64 -16.16
N SER A 140 2.84 -18.08 -17.27
CA SER A 140 4.24 -17.68 -17.43
C SER A 140 4.50 -16.37 -16.71
N LEU A 141 5.63 -16.27 -16.01
CA LEU A 141 5.99 -15.05 -15.29
C LEU A 141 6.29 -13.92 -16.28
N VAL A 142 5.49 -12.86 -16.25
CA VAL A 142 5.65 -11.65 -17.07
C VAL A 142 6.17 -10.45 -16.28
N ARG A 143 6.22 -10.55 -14.95
CA ARG A 143 6.79 -9.52 -14.08
C ARG A 143 7.46 -10.14 -12.87
N ASN A 144 8.69 -9.71 -12.60
CA ASN A 144 9.43 -10.06 -11.39
C ASN A 144 8.89 -9.28 -10.20
N GLY A 145 8.90 -9.89 -9.02
CA GLY A 145 8.32 -9.27 -7.84
C GLY A 145 8.06 -10.25 -6.72
N TYR A 146 7.37 -9.77 -5.70
CA TYR A 146 6.98 -10.64 -4.60
C TYR A 146 5.83 -11.59 -5.01
N LEU A 147 5.80 -12.77 -4.41
CA LEU A 147 4.64 -13.66 -4.36
C LEU A 147 4.34 -13.96 -2.90
N VAL A 148 3.12 -13.67 -2.44
CA VAL A 148 2.61 -14.02 -1.12
C VAL A 148 1.72 -15.24 -1.27
N THR A 149 2.00 -16.32 -0.52
CA THR A 149 1.16 -17.52 -0.49
C THR A 149 0.69 -17.83 0.91
N GLY A 150 -0.54 -18.34 1.00
CA GLY A 150 -1.18 -18.77 2.26
C GLY A 150 -0.89 -20.23 2.63
N GLU A 151 -0.03 -20.93 1.89
CA GLU A 151 0.25 -22.37 2.03
C GLU A 151 1.19 -22.70 3.22
N SER A 152 1.01 -22.03 4.37
CA SER A 152 1.70 -22.43 5.59
C SER A 152 0.82 -23.39 6.39
N ALA A 153 1.42 -24.40 7.01
CA ALA A 153 0.71 -25.32 7.90
C ALA A 153 0.16 -24.64 9.16
N ASP A 154 0.77 -23.50 9.55
CA ASP A 154 0.39 -22.73 10.72
C ASP A 154 -0.65 -21.64 10.39
N PRO A 155 -1.83 -21.64 11.03
CA PRO A 155 -2.82 -20.58 10.89
C PRO A 155 -2.22 -19.21 11.19
N GLY A 156 -2.52 -18.23 10.34
CA GLY A 156 -2.02 -16.85 10.50
C GLY A 156 -0.62 -16.60 9.93
N THR A 157 0.01 -17.60 9.30
CA THR A 157 1.35 -17.50 8.72
C THR A 157 1.28 -17.50 7.19
N VAL A 158 2.11 -16.67 6.56
CA VAL A 158 2.22 -16.63 5.09
C VAL A 158 3.67 -16.71 4.64
N ARG A 159 3.88 -17.17 3.41
CA ARG A 159 5.19 -17.19 2.78
C ARG A 159 5.32 -16.07 1.77
N VAL A 160 6.44 -15.38 1.75
CA VAL A 160 6.77 -14.38 0.74
C VAL A 160 8.00 -14.83 -0.02
N TYR A 161 7.83 -14.99 -1.32
CA TYR A 161 8.89 -15.34 -2.27
C TYR A 161 9.26 -14.11 -3.10
N TRP A 162 10.47 -14.10 -3.64
CA TRP A 162 10.84 -13.27 -4.78
C TRP A 162 10.79 -14.15 -6.04
N ARG A 163 9.99 -13.77 -7.04
CA ARG A 163 9.92 -14.46 -8.33
C ARG A 163 10.67 -13.68 -9.40
N THR A 164 11.45 -14.39 -10.20
CA THR A 164 12.15 -13.86 -11.37
C THR A 164 11.94 -14.77 -12.59
N GLY A 165 11.96 -14.18 -13.79
CA GLY A 165 11.70 -14.86 -15.06
C GLY A 165 12.75 -15.90 -15.46
N ALA A 166 12.31 -16.83 -16.31
CA ALA A 166 12.94 -18.04 -16.88
C ALA A 166 14.41 -18.35 -16.52
N ASN A 167 14.57 -19.54 -15.91
CA ASN A 167 15.74 -20.19 -15.31
C ASN A 167 16.07 -19.70 -13.90
N ASP A 168 15.84 -20.59 -12.91
CA ASP A 168 15.98 -20.44 -11.45
C ASP A 168 17.38 -20.01 -10.93
N ASP A 169 18.25 -19.45 -11.77
CA ASP A 169 19.51 -18.78 -11.39
C ASP A 169 19.98 -17.91 -12.58
N PRO A 170 19.71 -16.59 -12.56
CA PRO A 170 20.78 -15.67 -12.18
C PRO A 170 20.19 -14.41 -11.51
N ASP A 171 19.98 -14.49 -10.20
CA ASP A 171 20.79 -13.73 -9.25
C ASP A 171 20.24 -13.98 -7.84
N ARG A 172 20.70 -15.08 -7.22
CA ARG A 172 20.44 -15.35 -5.79
C ARG A 172 20.75 -14.14 -4.92
N LYS A 173 21.65 -13.24 -5.34
CA LYS A 173 21.93 -11.97 -4.65
C LYS A 173 20.73 -11.03 -4.71
N GLN A 174 20.18 -10.73 -5.88
CA GLN A 174 18.95 -9.92 -6.01
C GLN A 174 17.77 -10.52 -5.26
N GLY A 175 17.62 -11.85 -5.30
CA GLY A 175 16.60 -12.53 -4.49
C GLY A 175 16.82 -12.33 -2.99
N ARG A 176 18.04 -12.47 -2.50
CA ARG A 176 18.38 -12.23 -1.08
C ARG A 176 18.19 -10.77 -0.67
N GLU A 177 18.61 -9.83 -1.51
CA GLU A 177 18.45 -8.39 -1.28
C GLU A 177 16.97 -8.01 -1.24
N SER A 178 16.18 -8.46 -2.22
CA SER A 178 14.74 -8.24 -2.26
C SER A 178 14.03 -8.83 -1.04
N LEU A 179 14.37 -10.06 -0.64
CA LEU A 179 13.82 -10.66 0.59
C LEU A 179 14.29 -9.91 1.85
N GLN A 180 15.49 -9.34 1.88
CA GLN A 180 15.94 -8.51 3.00
C GLN A 180 15.13 -7.21 3.08
N ASP A 181 14.86 -6.56 1.95
CA ASP A 181 14.04 -5.35 1.86
C ASP A 181 12.60 -5.62 2.29
N TYR A 182 12.04 -6.76 1.89
CA TYR A 182 10.70 -7.18 2.31
C TYR A 182 10.65 -7.46 3.81
N ALA A 183 11.67 -8.12 4.36
CA ALA A 183 11.78 -8.37 5.80
C ALA A 183 11.80 -7.06 6.59
N TYR A 184 12.59 -6.08 6.15
CA TYR A 184 12.67 -4.76 6.79
C TYR A 184 11.32 -4.04 6.77
N LEU A 185 10.66 -3.97 5.61
CA LEU A 185 9.35 -3.35 5.48
C LEU A 185 8.31 -4.00 6.40
N LEU A 186 8.18 -5.32 6.31
CA LEU A 186 7.17 -6.06 7.05
C LEU A 186 7.40 -5.96 8.56
N SER A 187 8.66 -5.96 8.99
CA SER A 187 9.05 -5.70 10.37
C SER A 187 8.61 -4.32 10.86
N ALA A 188 8.76 -3.28 10.03
CA ALA A 188 8.29 -1.93 10.32
C ALA A 188 6.75 -1.84 10.38
N CYS A 189 6.05 -2.74 9.69
CA CYS A 189 4.59 -2.84 9.69
C CYS A 189 4.02 -3.71 10.84
N GLY A 190 4.88 -4.27 11.69
CA GLY A 190 4.50 -5.09 12.84
C GLY A 190 4.50 -6.60 12.61
N TRP A 191 5.02 -7.08 11.48
CA TRP A 191 5.13 -8.51 11.19
C TRP A 191 6.51 -9.06 11.59
N GLY A 192 6.55 -10.29 12.10
CA GLY A 192 7.77 -11.05 12.29
C GLY A 192 8.15 -11.70 10.96
N THR A 193 9.43 -11.70 10.63
CA THR A 193 9.92 -12.27 9.37
C THR A 193 11.14 -13.13 9.63
N GLU A 194 11.07 -14.38 9.20
CA GLU A 194 12.16 -15.34 9.29
C GLU A 194 12.45 -15.93 7.91
N ARG A 195 13.71 -16.11 7.56
CA ARG A 195 14.10 -16.62 6.25
C ARG A 195 14.25 -18.13 6.29
N TYR A 196 13.59 -18.81 5.36
CA TYR A 196 13.63 -20.25 5.19
C TYR A 196 13.92 -20.62 3.74
N THR A 197 14.04 -21.91 3.49
CA THR A 197 14.24 -22.48 2.16
C THR A 197 13.23 -23.60 1.96
N ASP A 198 12.55 -23.63 0.81
CA ASP A 198 11.57 -24.67 0.52
C ASP A 198 12.23 -25.98 0.04
N SER A 199 11.40 -26.98 -0.25
CA SER A 199 11.86 -28.28 -0.77
C SER A 199 12.58 -28.19 -2.12
N ARG A 200 12.38 -27.12 -2.88
CA ARG A 200 13.03 -26.83 -4.16
C ARG A 200 14.26 -25.92 -4.01
N ARG A 201 14.75 -25.74 -2.78
CA ARG A 201 15.89 -24.87 -2.45
C ARG A 201 15.66 -23.38 -2.76
N ARG A 202 14.41 -22.94 -2.86
CA ARG A 202 14.07 -21.53 -3.09
C ARG A 202 13.94 -20.80 -1.75
N PRO A 203 14.63 -19.65 -1.58
CA PRO A 203 14.52 -18.87 -0.36
C PRO A 203 13.15 -18.19 -0.28
N TYR A 204 12.59 -18.13 0.93
CA TYR A 204 11.34 -17.41 1.21
C TYR A 204 11.38 -16.80 2.60
N LEU A 205 10.53 -15.81 2.85
CA LEU A 205 10.24 -15.31 4.20
C LEU A 205 8.99 -15.99 4.73
N LEU A 206 9.10 -16.61 5.91
CA LEU A 206 7.96 -16.94 6.74
C LEU A 206 7.56 -15.69 7.51
N VAL A 207 6.32 -15.25 7.32
CA VAL A 207 5.79 -14.02 7.91
C VAL A 207 4.72 -14.38 8.92
N THR A 208 4.94 -13.99 10.17
CA THR A 208 4.06 -14.24 11.31
C THR A 208 3.67 -12.90 11.94
N PRO A 209 2.50 -12.78 12.59
CA PRO A 209 2.19 -11.56 13.33
C PRO A 209 3.10 -11.46 14.56
N ARG A 210 3.73 -10.29 14.79
CA ARG A 210 4.42 -10.08 16.07
C ARG A 210 3.38 -10.09 17.17
N ARG A 211 3.64 -10.81 18.25
CA ARG A 211 2.81 -10.69 19.45
C ARG A 211 3.25 -9.42 20.17
N GLY A 212 2.30 -8.54 20.47
CA GLY A 212 2.54 -7.45 21.43
C GLY A 212 3.00 -8.10 22.74
N ARG A 213 4.15 -7.69 23.25
CA ARG A 213 4.69 -8.20 24.50
C ARG A 213 4.12 -7.42 25.66
#